data_AF-A6E9I2-F1
#
_entry.id   AF-A6E9I2-F1
#
_cell.length_a   1.000
_cell.length_b   1.000
_cell.length_c   1.000
_cell.angle_alpha   90.00
_cell.angle_beta   90.00
_cell.angle_gamma   90.00
#
_symmetry.space_group_name_H-M   'P 1'
#
loop_
_entity.id
_entity.type
_entity.pdbx_description
1 polymer ?
#
loop_
_entity_poly.entity_id
_entity_poly.type
_entity_poly.pdbx_seq_one_letter_code
_entity_poly.pdbx_strand_id
1 'polypeptide(L)'
;MDRLPHLLQTLSQNIIDNIDYDDLEFIILDYNSSQEIFNPLYRNFRTEIESGRVKIFRTNDPLHYNMSHSRNMAFNLASGDILCNIDADNFTGKGFAAYVQRMFHFNGAIFLTTHNIKHVNNDVLGRICVRREDFQNVNGYDERMKHYGFDDFDLANRLEGLGLRKLQISKHFLSAVKHSNATRMTNFPGGKSHYDVLIRYENPYCSELILRFKNGTYSRAHIINNHIKAAIERCRNPLPLNKHFKFSIQEHKWIEGTWTESSKSLYLNFSNNNTIIKRFKNDVYQTKEQHLFYKITNPGLLEVTLFFYNQISNRNIMDENLMNKRFKVNDGGYGKGKYVTYTL
;
A
#
# COMPACT_ATOMS: atom_id res chain seq x y z
N MET A 1 1.62 -11.19 -9.53
CA MET A 1 2.88 -10.42 -9.67
C MET A 1 3.99 -11.44 -9.81
N ASP A 2 4.87 -11.31 -10.79
CA ASP A 2 5.90 -12.32 -11.06
C ASP A 2 7.07 -12.22 -10.06
N ARG A 3 6.80 -12.61 -8.80
CA ARG A 3 7.78 -12.72 -7.71
C ARG A 3 8.13 -14.17 -7.40
N LEU A 4 7.73 -15.12 -8.26
CA LEU A 4 7.97 -16.55 -8.04
C LEU A 4 9.43 -16.87 -7.71
N PRO A 5 10.47 -16.32 -8.39
CA PRO A 5 11.86 -16.57 -8.01
C PRO A 5 12.19 -16.13 -6.58
N HIS A 6 11.70 -14.95 -6.16
CA HIS A 6 11.89 -14.46 -4.80
C HIS A 6 11.15 -15.34 -3.78
N LEU A 7 9.91 -15.75 -4.09
CA LEU A 7 9.12 -16.63 -3.24
C LEU A 7 9.80 -17.98 -3.04
N LEU A 8 10.30 -18.61 -4.11
CA LEU A 8 11.02 -19.89 -4.00
C LEU A 8 12.24 -19.75 -3.09
N GLN A 9 13.00 -18.65 -3.24
CA GLN A 9 14.17 -18.38 -2.42
C GLN A 9 13.82 -18.15 -0.94
N THR A 10 12.87 -17.27 -0.66
CA THR A 10 12.55 -16.88 0.72
C THR A 10 11.78 -17.97 1.44
N LEU A 11 10.84 -18.65 0.80
CA LEU A 11 10.07 -19.73 1.40
C LEU A 11 10.97 -20.88 1.84
N SER A 12 11.90 -21.31 0.99
CA SER A 12 12.87 -22.36 1.33
C SER A 12 13.67 -22.00 2.58
N GLN A 13 14.23 -20.79 2.64
CA GLN A 13 14.99 -20.36 3.82
C GLN A 13 14.08 -20.19 5.05
N ASN A 14 12.88 -19.64 4.89
CA ASN A 14 11.96 -19.37 5.99
C ASN A 14 11.45 -20.67 6.66
N ILE A 15 11.25 -21.74 5.87
CA ILE A 15 10.93 -23.08 6.37
C ILE A 15 12.11 -23.61 7.21
N ILE A 16 13.32 -23.60 6.65
CA ILE A 16 14.54 -24.08 7.34
C ILE A 16 14.77 -23.31 8.65
N ASP A 17 14.67 -21.99 8.59
CA ASP A 17 14.90 -21.08 9.72
C ASP A 17 13.92 -21.31 10.88
N ASN A 18 12.76 -21.93 10.62
CA ASN A 18 11.70 -22.13 11.60
C ASN A 18 11.27 -23.60 11.70
N ILE A 19 12.12 -24.53 11.26
CA ILE A 19 11.79 -25.97 11.24
C ILE A 19 11.52 -26.53 12.64
N ASP A 20 12.21 -25.99 13.66
CA ASP A 20 12.11 -26.42 15.06
C ASP A 20 10.82 -25.94 15.78
N TYR A 21 9.90 -25.31 15.06
CA TYR A 21 8.62 -24.83 15.62
C TYR A 21 7.46 -25.49 14.87
N ASP A 22 6.83 -26.49 15.50
CA ASP A 22 5.84 -27.36 14.87
C ASP A 22 4.54 -26.63 14.51
N ASP A 23 4.04 -25.76 15.39
CA ASP A 23 2.76 -25.05 15.25
C ASP A 23 2.82 -23.85 14.28
N LEU A 24 3.38 -24.04 13.09
CA LEU A 24 3.52 -23.03 12.04
C LEU A 24 3.01 -23.56 10.70
N GLU A 25 2.30 -22.70 9.98
CA GLU A 25 1.91 -22.90 8.60
C GLU A 25 2.29 -21.68 7.75
N PHE A 26 2.61 -21.93 6.48
CA PHE A 26 2.84 -20.91 5.47
C PHE A 26 1.66 -20.88 4.50
N ILE A 27 0.90 -19.78 4.50
CA ILE A 27 -0.19 -19.56 3.56
C ILE A 27 0.33 -18.79 2.35
N ILE A 28 0.26 -19.41 1.18
CA ILE A 28 0.62 -18.78 -0.09
C ILE A 28 -0.67 -18.50 -0.84
N LEU A 29 -0.93 -17.22 -1.09
CA LEU A 29 -2.04 -16.79 -1.94
C LEU A 29 -1.51 -16.28 -3.28
N ASP A 30 -1.79 -17.03 -4.34
CA ASP A 30 -1.68 -16.55 -5.70
C ASP A 30 -2.84 -15.61 -6.04
N TYR A 31 -2.54 -14.32 -5.98
CA TYR A 31 -3.51 -13.26 -6.24
C TYR A 31 -3.56 -12.90 -7.73
N ASN A 32 -4.03 -13.87 -8.53
CA ASN A 32 -4.18 -13.80 -9.98
C ASN A 32 -2.86 -13.50 -10.74
N SER A 33 -1.80 -14.27 -10.48
CA SER A 33 -0.55 -14.15 -11.25
C SER A 33 -0.75 -14.60 -12.70
N SER A 34 -0.08 -13.90 -13.63
CA SER A 34 -0.09 -14.20 -15.06
C SER A 34 0.58 -15.53 -15.40
N GLN A 35 1.54 -15.95 -14.58
CA GLN A 35 2.23 -17.22 -14.72
C GLN A 35 1.63 -18.28 -13.79
N GLU A 36 1.74 -19.53 -14.20
CA GLU A 36 1.43 -20.69 -13.38
C GLU A 36 2.49 -20.81 -12.26
N ILE A 37 2.06 -20.90 -10.99
CA ILE A 37 2.99 -20.93 -9.85
C ILE A 37 2.94 -22.24 -9.05
N PHE A 38 1.88 -23.03 -9.21
CA PHE A 38 1.65 -24.23 -8.44
C PHE A 38 2.65 -25.33 -8.79
N ASN A 39 2.89 -25.66 -10.07
CA ASN A 39 3.85 -26.73 -10.40
C ASN A 39 5.27 -26.42 -9.90
N PRO A 40 5.82 -25.20 -10.05
CA PRO A 40 7.09 -24.83 -9.44
C PRO A 40 7.09 -24.97 -7.92
N LEU A 41 6.04 -24.52 -7.22
CA LEU A 41 5.97 -24.65 -5.76
C LEU A 41 5.87 -26.11 -5.34
N TYR A 42 4.99 -26.89 -5.97
CA TYR A 42 4.81 -28.31 -5.69
C TYR A 42 6.10 -29.11 -5.89
N ARG A 43 6.84 -28.84 -6.96
CA ARG A 43 8.12 -29.50 -7.23
C ARG A 43 9.17 -29.24 -6.15
N ASN A 44 9.20 -28.02 -5.58
CA ASN A 44 10.21 -27.62 -4.61
C ASN A 44 9.81 -27.89 -3.15
N PHE A 45 8.52 -27.95 -2.84
CA PHE A 45 7.99 -28.00 -1.46
C PHE A 45 6.98 -29.13 -1.25
N ARG A 46 7.14 -30.23 -1.97
CA ARG A 46 6.18 -31.35 -1.96
C ARG A 46 5.90 -31.86 -0.55
N THR A 47 6.95 -32.12 0.24
CA THR A 47 6.84 -32.65 1.60
C THR A 47 6.12 -31.67 2.53
N GLU A 48 6.39 -30.38 2.40
CA GLU A 48 5.76 -29.33 3.21
C GLU A 48 4.30 -29.11 2.82
N ILE A 49 3.96 -29.27 1.53
CA ILE A 49 2.58 -29.22 1.06
C ILE A 49 1.80 -30.44 1.55
N GLU A 50 2.35 -31.64 1.38
CA GLU A 50 1.71 -32.90 1.81
C GLU A 50 1.51 -32.96 3.33
N SER A 51 2.42 -32.38 4.12
CA SER A 51 2.27 -32.26 5.59
C SER A 51 1.35 -31.12 6.05
N GLY A 52 0.91 -30.24 5.14
CA GLY A 52 0.10 -29.06 5.47
C GLY A 52 0.90 -27.89 6.06
N ARG A 53 2.23 -28.00 6.15
CA ARG A 53 3.15 -26.92 6.55
C ARG A 53 3.11 -25.75 5.56
N VAL A 54 2.90 -26.02 4.28
CA VAL A 54 2.68 -25.02 3.23
C VAL A 54 1.30 -25.27 2.60
N LYS A 55 0.46 -24.23 2.54
CA LYS A 55 -0.86 -24.30 1.91
C LYS A 55 -0.93 -23.27 0.79
N ILE A 56 -1.36 -23.70 -0.39
CA ILE A 56 -1.36 -22.87 -1.61
C ILE A 56 -2.79 -22.68 -2.09
N PHE A 57 -3.16 -21.41 -2.26
CA PHE A 57 -4.46 -20.99 -2.75
C PHE A 57 -4.28 -20.09 -3.95
N ARG A 58 -5.26 -20.07 -4.87
CA ARG A 58 -5.31 -19.12 -5.98
C ARG A 58 -6.68 -18.47 -6.09
N THR A 59 -6.69 -17.18 -6.37
CA THR A 59 -7.88 -16.46 -6.84
C THR A 59 -7.66 -15.91 -8.24
N ASN A 60 -8.71 -15.91 -9.06
CA ASN A 60 -8.71 -15.29 -10.40
C ASN A 60 -9.64 -14.07 -10.48
N ASP A 61 -10.33 -13.73 -9.39
CA ASP A 61 -11.34 -12.66 -9.35
C ASP A 61 -10.74 -11.25 -9.56
N PRO A 62 -9.57 -10.89 -8.98
CA PRO A 62 -9.05 -9.52 -9.08
C PRO A 62 -8.42 -9.22 -10.44
N LEU A 63 -8.85 -8.14 -11.10
CA LEU A 63 -8.22 -7.63 -12.35
C LEU A 63 -6.91 -6.88 -12.09
N HIS A 64 -6.77 -6.30 -10.90
CA HIS A 64 -5.61 -5.52 -10.49
C HIS A 64 -5.17 -5.95 -9.10
N TYR A 65 -3.88 -5.77 -8.82
CA TYR A 65 -3.34 -6.07 -7.50
C TYR A 65 -3.93 -5.10 -6.47
N ASN A 66 -4.49 -5.65 -5.39
CA ASN A 66 -4.99 -4.91 -4.25
C ASN A 66 -4.33 -5.49 -3.00
N MET A 67 -3.46 -4.69 -2.39
CA MET A 67 -2.64 -5.14 -1.27
C MET A 67 -3.49 -5.48 -0.04
N SER A 68 -4.39 -4.58 0.38
CA SER A 68 -5.28 -4.80 1.53
C SER A 68 -6.14 -6.05 1.36
N HIS A 69 -6.79 -6.21 0.20
CA HIS A 69 -7.67 -7.35 -0.07
C HIS A 69 -6.90 -8.68 -0.15
N SER A 70 -5.74 -8.69 -0.82
CA SER A 70 -4.90 -9.91 -0.89
C SER A 70 -4.43 -10.37 0.49
N ARG A 71 -4.02 -9.44 1.37
CA ARG A 71 -3.63 -9.74 2.75
C ARG A 71 -4.82 -10.23 3.58
N ASN A 72 -5.97 -9.57 3.44
CA ASN A 72 -7.21 -9.99 4.09
C ASN A 72 -7.62 -11.42 3.69
N MET A 73 -7.58 -11.74 2.40
CA MET A 73 -7.89 -13.08 1.92
C MET A 73 -6.89 -14.11 2.46
N ALA A 74 -5.59 -13.83 2.41
CA ALA A 74 -4.57 -14.72 2.96
C ALA A 74 -4.75 -14.97 4.47
N PHE A 75 -5.09 -13.94 5.24
CA PHE A 75 -5.33 -14.05 6.67
C PHE A 75 -6.60 -14.86 6.99
N ASN A 76 -7.65 -14.75 6.17
CA ASN A 76 -8.86 -15.58 6.30
C ASN A 76 -8.62 -17.06 5.99
N LEU A 77 -7.61 -17.38 5.17
CA LEU A 77 -7.23 -18.74 4.81
C LEU A 77 -6.35 -19.42 5.88
N ALA A 78 -5.78 -18.64 6.81
CA ALA A 78 -4.92 -19.15 7.86
C ALA A 78 -5.75 -19.75 9.03
N SER A 79 -5.20 -20.79 9.66
CA SER A 79 -5.74 -21.52 10.82
C SER A 79 -5.03 -21.22 12.16
N GLY A 80 -3.83 -20.65 12.15
CA GLY A 80 -3.09 -20.25 13.36
C GLY A 80 -3.64 -19.04 14.13
N ASP A 81 -3.54 -19.04 15.47
CA ASP A 81 -4.11 -18.00 16.33
C ASP A 81 -3.40 -16.64 16.25
N ILE A 82 -2.14 -16.65 15.81
CA ILE A 82 -1.36 -15.44 15.53
C ILE A 82 -1.13 -15.38 14.03
N LEU A 83 -1.56 -14.27 13.43
CA LEU A 83 -1.44 -13.99 12.01
C LEU A 83 -0.21 -13.12 11.78
N CYS A 84 0.60 -13.45 10.77
CA CYS A 84 1.78 -12.67 10.38
C CYS A 84 1.76 -12.40 8.88
N ASN A 85 1.79 -11.12 8.49
CA ASN A 85 1.96 -10.74 7.08
C ASN A 85 3.44 -10.76 6.70
N ILE A 86 3.78 -11.44 5.61
CA ILE A 86 5.16 -11.52 5.08
C ILE A 86 5.07 -11.38 3.56
N ASP A 87 5.80 -10.41 3.00
CA ASP A 87 5.88 -10.24 1.56
C ASP A 87 6.71 -11.36 0.91
N ALA A 88 6.47 -11.67 -0.37
CA ALA A 88 7.09 -12.83 -1.04
C ALA A 88 8.63 -12.76 -1.16
N ASP A 89 9.23 -11.59 -0.98
CA ASP A 89 10.67 -11.34 -1.02
C ASP A 89 11.30 -11.10 0.36
N ASN A 90 10.56 -11.40 1.43
CA ASN A 90 11.00 -11.18 2.80
C ASN A 90 11.49 -12.47 3.48
N PHE A 91 12.62 -12.37 4.18
CA PHE A 91 13.10 -13.43 5.07
C PHE A 91 12.56 -13.23 6.48
N THR A 92 12.24 -14.33 7.17
CA THR A 92 11.82 -14.32 8.58
C THR A 92 13.00 -14.36 9.53
N GLY A 93 14.06 -15.09 9.18
CA GLY A 93 15.21 -15.33 10.05
C GLY A 93 14.99 -16.47 11.04
N LYS A 94 16.11 -17.04 11.53
CA LYS A 94 16.11 -18.21 12.41
C LYS A 94 15.33 -17.98 13.70
N GLY A 95 14.33 -18.82 13.97
CA GLY A 95 13.54 -18.82 15.21
C GLY A 95 12.52 -17.67 15.31
N PHE A 96 12.14 -17.06 14.19
CA PHE A 96 11.14 -15.99 14.14
C PHE A 96 9.77 -16.44 14.69
N ALA A 97 9.29 -17.62 14.32
CA ALA A 97 7.99 -18.13 14.79
C ALA A 97 7.96 -18.26 16.32
N ALA A 98 9.01 -18.87 16.89
CA ALA A 98 9.16 -18.99 18.33
C ALA A 98 9.31 -17.61 19.02
N TYR A 99 9.99 -16.65 18.39
CA TYR A 99 10.05 -15.27 18.89
C TYR A 99 8.66 -14.63 18.94
N VAL A 100 7.89 -14.71 17.87
CA VAL A 100 6.53 -14.13 17.81
C VAL A 100 5.65 -14.77 18.89
N GLN A 101 5.65 -16.11 19.00
CA GLN A 101 4.88 -16.81 20.03
C GLN A 101 5.25 -16.32 21.44
N ARG A 102 6.55 -16.21 21.75
CA ARG A 102 7.00 -15.71 23.06
C ARG A 102 6.53 -14.28 23.33
N MET A 103 6.57 -13.41 22.33
CA MET A 103 6.11 -12.04 22.49
C MET A 103 4.63 -11.99 22.88
N PHE A 104 3.77 -12.77 22.23
CA PHE A 104 2.35 -12.86 22.56
C PHE A 104 2.07 -13.65 23.85
N HIS A 105 2.94 -14.58 24.23
CA HIS A 105 2.79 -15.32 25.49
C HIS A 105 3.07 -14.43 26.71
N PHE A 106 4.16 -13.64 26.67
CA PHE A 106 4.61 -12.82 27.81
C PHE A 106 4.01 -11.41 27.85
N ASN A 107 3.30 -10.99 26.81
CA ASN A 107 2.64 -9.69 26.77
C ASN A 107 1.14 -9.88 26.51
N GLY A 108 0.31 -9.04 27.15
CA GLY A 108 -1.14 -9.02 26.94
C GLY A 108 -1.55 -8.47 25.57
N ALA A 109 -2.47 -7.50 25.55
CA ALA A 109 -2.98 -6.88 24.32
C ALA A 109 -1.87 -6.13 23.55
N ILE A 110 -1.24 -6.81 22.60
CA ILE A 110 -0.15 -6.28 21.77
C ILE A 110 -0.33 -6.64 20.30
N PHE A 111 0.39 -5.93 19.44
CA PHE A 111 0.72 -6.39 18.10
C PHE A 111 2.18 -6.04 17.80
N LEU A 112 2.79 -6.78 16.88
CA LEU A 112 4.16 -6.54 16.43
C LEU A 112 4.15 -5.86 15.06
N THR A 113 5.00 -4.87 14.84
CA THR A 113 5.14 -4.18 13.55
C THR A 113 6.58 -3.71 13.32
N THR A 114 6.90 -3.32 12.10
CA THR A 114 8.17 -2.69 11.72
C THR A 114 8.16 -1.16 11.85
N HIS A 115 7.04 -0.56 12.23
CA HIS A 115 6.93 0.90 12.41
C HIS A 115 7.83 1.44 13.51
N ASN A 116 8.30 2.68 13.32
CA ASN A 116 9.15 3.44 14.24
C ASN A 116 10.53 2.84 14.52
N ILE A 117 10.97 1.80 13.80
CA ILE A 117 12.34 1.30 13.95
C ILE A 117 13.27 2.22 13.15
N LYS A 118 14.13 2.95 13.87
CA LYS A 118 15.16 3.78 13.23
C LYS A 118 16.07 2.87 12.37
N HIS A 119 16.36 3.30 11.14
CA HIS A 119 17.27 2.61 10.20
C HIS A 119 16.80 1.26 9.64
N VAL A 120 15.49 0.97 9.62
CA VAL A 120 14.97 -0.18 8.87
C VAL A 120 14.83 0.16 7.40
N ASN A 121 15.27 -0.77 6.54
CA ASN A 121 15.14 -0.66 5.10
C ASN A 121 13.64 -0.66 4.71
N ASN A 122 13.25 0.14 3.71
CA ASN A 122 11.84 0.22 3.28
C ASN A 122 11.28 -1.13 2.77
N ASP A 123 12.16 -2.07 2.45
CA ASP A 123 11.85 -3.38 1.85
C ASP A 123 11.20 -4.39 2.81
N VAL A 124 11.15 -4.08 4.12
CA VAL A 124 10.54 -4.93 5.16
C VAL A 124 9.38 -4.23 5.88
N LEU A 125 8.95 -3.08 5.36
CA LEU A 125 7.73 -2.42 5.82
C LEU A 125 6.49 -3.29 5.51
N GLY A 126 5.40 -3.08 6.24
CA GLY A 126 4.18 -3.88 6.08
C GLY A 126 4.15 -5.22 6.83
N ARG A 127 5.24 -5.65 7.48
CA ARG A 127 5.20 -6.83 8.36
C ARG A 127 4.50 -6.50 9.67
N ILE A 128 3.37 -7.17 9.90
CA ILE A 128 2.58 -7.08 11.13
C ILE A 128 2.30 -8.49 11.64
N CYS A 129 2.48 -8.71 12.94
CA CYS A 129 1.99 -9.88 13.65
C CYS A 129 0.88 -9.47 14.62
N VAL A 130 -0.25 -10.16 14.62
CA VAL A 130 -1.44 -9.80 15.40
C VAL A 130 -2.22 -11.06 15.78
N ARG A 131 -2.92 -11.07 16.91
CA ARG A 131 -3.86 -12.17 17.20
C ARG A 131 -5.00 -12.14 16.20
N ARG A 132 -5.48 -13.32 15.79
CA ARG A 132 -6.64 -13.45 14.90
C ARG A 132 -7.85 -12.65 15.42
N GLU A 133 -8.13 -12.76 16.71
CA GLU A 133 -9.27 -12.08 17.35
C GLU A 133 -9.19 -10.55 17.20
N ASP A 134 -8.01 -9.97 17.42
CA ASP A 134 -7.81 -8.53 17.31
C ASP A 134 -7.93 -8.05 15.86
N PHE A 135 -7.42 -8.85 14.91
CA PHE A 135 -7.58 -8.59 13.48
C PHE A 135 -9.04 -8.64 13.03
N GLN A 136 -9.82 -9.59 13.56
CA GLN A 136 -11.26 -9.69 13.33
C GLN A 136 -12.03 -8.50 13.95
N ASN A 137 -11.60 -8.03 15.13
CA ASN A 137 -12.21 -6.89 15.81
C ASN A 137 -12.10 -5.59 15.00
N VAL A 138 -10.98 -5.38 14.30
CA VAL A 138 -10.79 -4.25 13.37
C VAL A 138 -11.29 -4.54 11.95
N ASN A 139 -11.76 -5.76 11.70
CA ASN A 139 -12.30 -6.24 10.42
C ASN A 139 -11.31 -6.13 9.25
N GLY A 140 -10.06 -6.49 9.52
CA GLY A 140 -8.98 -6.58 8.54
C GLY A 140 -8.30 -5.27 8.14
N TYR A 141 -7.47 -5.33 7.09
CA TYR A 141 -6.95 -4.17 6.36
C TYR A 141 -8.09 -3.44 5.63
N ASP A 142 -8.01 -2.13 5.50
CA ASP A 142 -9.06 -1.34 4.84
C ASP A 142 -9.01 -1.54 3.31
N GLU A 143 -10.04 -2.20 2.75
CA GLU A 143 -10.08 -2.55 1.32
C GLU A 143 -10.44 -1.37 0.42
N ARG A 144 -10.80 -0.22 1.01
CA ARG A 144 -10.90 1.05 0.27
C ARG A 144 -9.52 1.51 -0.22
N MET A 145 -8.45 1.09 0.44
CA MET A 145 -7.07 1.42 0.08
C MET A 145 -6.59 0.59 -1.12
N LYS A 146 -6.73 1.16 -2.31
CA LYS A 146 -6.40 0.51 -3.59
C LYS A 146 -5.02 0.87 -4.12
N HIS A 147 -4.31 1.79 -3.46
CA HIS A 147 -3.00 2.29 -3.91
C HIS A 147 -1.85 1.68 -3.10
N TYR A 148 -0.62 2.15 -3.35
CA TYR A 148 0.58 1.68 -2.68
C TYR A 148 0.85 2.41 -1.34
N GLY A 149 1.07 1.64 -0.27
CA GLY A 149 1.53 2.09 1.05
C GLY A 149 0.41 2.55 1.99
N PHE A 150 0.75 2.81 3.25
CA PHE A 150 -0.13 3.31 4.33
C PHE A 150 -1.23 2.37 4.85
N ASP A 151 -1.47 1.23 4.22
CA ASP A 151 -2.42 0.22 4.68
C ASP A 151 -2.00 -0.42 6.01
N ASP A 152 -0.70 -0.63 6.20
CA ASP A 152 -0.11 -1.14 7.42
C ASP A 152 -0.17 -0.10 8.56
N PHE A 153 0.12 1.17 8.26
CA PHE A 153 -0.06 2.29 9.20
C PHE A 153 -1.51 2.44 9.65
N ASP A 154 -2.46 2.33 8.73
CA ASP A 154 -3.88 2.35 9.05
C ASP A 154 -4.29 1.19 9.96
N LEU A 155 -3.89 -0.04 9.64
CA LEU A 155 -4.17 -1.18 10.49
C LEU A 155 -3.57 -0.99 11.89
N ALA A 156 -2.31 -0.55 11.99
CA ALA A 156 -1.65 -0.29 13.27
C ALA A 156 -2.37 0.78 14.09
N ASN A 157 -2.77 1.89 13.47
CA ASN A 157 -3.53 2.96 14.13
C ASN A 157 -4.87 2.45 14.67
N ARG A 158 -5.57 1.61 13.90
CA ARG A 158 -6.85 1.03 14.32
C ARG A 158 -6.70 0.03 15.47
N LEU A 159 -5.64 -0.78 15.46
CA LEU A 159 -5.31 -1.69 16.57
C LEU A 159 -4.95 -0.90 17.84
N GLU A 160 -4.13 0.16 17.74
CA GLU A 160 -3.85 1.06 18.86
C GLU A 160 -5.13 1.76 19.38
N GLY A 161 -6.05 2.10 18.47
CA GLY A 161 -7.37 2.65 18.80
C GLY A 161 -8.27 1.70 19.62
N LEU A 162 -8.05 0.38 19.52
CA LEU A 162 -8.68 -0.63 20.38
C LEU A 162 -7.95 -0.86 21.71
N GLY A 163 -6.87 -0.12 21.98
CA GLY A 163 -6.08 -0.21 23.21
C GLY A 163 -4.94 -1.22 23.17
N LEU A 164 -4.64 -1.81 22.00
CA LEU A 164 -3.47 -2.68 21.88
C LEU A 164 -2.18 -1.86 21.92
N ARG A 165 -1.17 -2.40 22.59
CA ARG A 165 0.16 -1.80 22.61
C ARG A 165 0.99 -2.27 21.42
N LYS A 166 1.43 -1.30 20.61
CA LYS A 166 2.37 -1.51 19.50
C LYS A 166 3.77 -1.87 20.02
N LEU A 167 4.31 -3.01 19.59
CA LEU A 167 5.70 -3.40 19.84
C LEU A 167 6.46 -3.60 18.52
N GLN A 168 7.78 -3.40 18.60
CA GLN A 168 8.64 -3.51 17.44
C GLN A 168 9.12 -4.95 17.23
N ILE A 169 9.13 -5.38 15.97
CA ILE A 169 9.82 -6.61 15.59
C ILE A 169 11.32 -6.38 15.70
N SER A 170 12.04 -7.31 16.34
CA SER A 170 13.49 -7.24 16.42
C SER A 170 14.11 -7.17 15.02
N LYS A 171 15.07 -6.24 14.84
CA LYS A 171 15.80 -6.04 13.57
C LYS A 171 16.46 -7.30 13.02
N HIS A 172 16.75 -8.29 13.87
CA HIS A 172 17.32 -9.57 13.47
C HIS A 172 16.42 -10.33 12.47
N PHE A 173 15.11 -10.08 12.53
CA PHE A 173 14.12 -10.74 11.68
C PHE A 173 13.75 -9.91 10.44
N LEU A 174 14.39 -8.77 10.20
CA LEU A 174 13.98 -7.78 9.20
C LEU A 174 14.97 -7.74 8.04
N SER A 175 14.94 -8.79 7.21
CA SER A 175 15.73 -8.91 5.98
C SER A 175 14.83 -9.21 4.78
N ALA A 176 15.21 -8.72 3.60
CA ALA A 176 14.51 -8.93 2.33
C ALA A 176 15.51 -9.04 1.17
N VAL A 177 15.07 -9.64 0.07
CA VAL A 177 15.83 -9.66 -1.18
C VAL A 177 15.94 -8.24 -1.72
N LYS A 178 17.18 -7.78 -1.95
CA LYS A 178 17.42 -6.43 -2.49
C LYS A 178 16.92 -6.34 -3.93
N HIS A 179 16.05 -5.37 -4.21
CA HIS A 179 15.59 -5.06 -5.56
C HIS A 179 15.36 -3.55 -5.74
N SER A 180 15.28 -3.06 -6.98
CA SER A 180 15.04 -1.64 -7.25
C SER A 180 13.59 -1.23 -7.00
N ASN A 181 13.37 0.04 -6.59
CA ASN A 181 12.05 0.59 -6.29
C ASN A 181 11.15 0.73 -7.54
N ALA A 182 11.74 0.84 -8.73
CA ALA A 182 11.05 1.09 -9.99
C ALA A 182 9.95 0.06 -10.34
N THR A 183 10.02 -1.14 -9.76
CA THR A 183 9.04 -2.22 -9.99
C THR A 183 7.84 -2.18 -9.05
N ARG A 184 7.87 -1.38 -7.98
CA ARG A 184 6.81 -1.39 -6.93
C ARG A 184 5.50 -0.83 -7.42
N MET A 185 5.54 0.17 -8.29
CA MET A 185 4.35 0.89 -8.75
C MET A 185 3.64 0.22 -9.91
N THR A 186 4.34 -0.65 -10.64
CA THR A 186 3.93 -1.16 -11.96
C THR A 186 2.57 -1.86 -11.96
N ASN A 187 2.15 -2.42 -10.83
CA ASN A 187 0.91 -3.20 -10.71
C ASN A 187 -0.22 -2.48 -9.96
N PHE A 188 0.01 -1.24 -9.50
CA PHE A 188 -1.01 -0.45 -8.81
C PHE A 188 -1.74 0.50 -9.78
N PRO A 189 -2.98 0.90 -9.45
CA PRO A 189 -3.69 1.94 -10.19
C PRO A 189 -2.84 3.22 -10.30
N GLY A 190 -2.41 3.57 -11.51
CA GLY A 190 -1.58 4.74 -11.83
C GLY A 190 -0.14 4.45 -12.26
N GLY A 191 0.41 3.27 -11.96
CA GLY A 191 1.79 2.92 -12.34
C GLY A 191 1.99 2.72 -13.84
N LYS A 192 1.16 1.87 -14.47
CA LYS A 192 1.18 1.61 -15.94
C LYS A 192 0.10 2.35 -16.73
N SER A 193 -0.89 2.89 -16.03
CA SER A 193 -2.09 3.48 -16.63
C SER A 193 -2.04 5.00 -16.77
N HIS A 194 -1.01 5.70 -16.29
CA HIS A 194 -0.90 7.13 -16.51
C HIS A 194 -0.61 7.43 -17.99
N TYR A 195 -1.20 8.53 -18.47
CA TYR A 195 -0.96 9.14 -19.77
C TYR A 195 0.13 10.20 -19.64
N ASP A 196 -0.09 11.18 -18.77
CA ASP A 196 0.92 12.14 -18.31
C ASP A 196 0.49 12.83 -17.01
N VAL A 197 1.37 13.71 -16.52
CA VAL A 197 1.12 14.53 -15.34
C VAL A 197 1.40 15.99 -15.69
N LEU A 198 0.43 16.86 -15.38
CA LEU A 198 0.55 18.30 -15.50
C LEU A 198 0.70 18.91 -14.11
N ILE A 199 1.56 19.92 -13.98
CA ILE A 199 1.78 20.68 -12.76
C ILE A 199 1.66 22.17 -13.02
N ARG A 200 1.04 22.88 -12.08
CA ARG A 200 1.00 24.34 -12.03
C ARG A 200 1.45 24.81 -10.66
N TYR A 201 2.40 25.73 -10.62
CA TYR A 201 2.75 26.43 -9.39
C TYR A 201 1.72 27.51 -9.08
N GLU A 202 1.24 27.57 -7.84
CA GLU A 202 0.26 28.59 -7.42
C GLU A 202 0.89 29.60 -6.46
N ASN A 203 1.59 29.12 -5.43
CA ASN A 203 2.25 29.94 -4.42
C ASN A 203 3.35 29.13 -3.71
N PRO A 204 4.16 29.73 -2.80
CA PRO A 204 5.35 29.08 -2.25
C PRO A 204 5.13 27.73 -1.54
N TYR A 205 3.89 27.41 -1.14
CA TYR A 205 3.56 26.14 -0.50
C TYR A 205 2.51 25.33 -1.26
N CYS A 206 2.01 25.81 -2.41
CA CYS A 206 0.91 25.19 -3.14
C CYS A 206 1.21 25.03 -4.63
N SER A 207 1.01 23.81 -5.12
CA SER A 207 1.02 23.50 -6.55
C SER A 207 -0.18 22.64 -6.89
N GLU A 208 -0.73 22.84 -8.06
CA GLU A 208 -1.83 22.05 -8.58
C GLU A 208 -1.31 20.93 -9.48
N LEU A 209 -1.81 19.71 -9.28
CA LEU A 209 -1.52 18.54 -10.11
C LEU A 209 -2.75 18.05 -10.84
N ILE A 210 -2.53 17.59 -12.08
CA ILE A 210 -3.49 16.82 -12.86
C ILE A 210 -2.78 15.57 -13.37
N LEU A 211 -3.20 14.40 -12.91
CA LEU A 211 -2.75 13.11 -13.42
C LEU A 211 -3.78 12.60 -14.41
N ARG A 212 -3.41 12.42 -15.68
CA ARG A 212 -4.29 11.84 -16.70
C ARG A 212 -3.97 10.37 -16.86
N PHE A 213 -4.99 9.54 -17.07
CA PHE A 213 -4.86 8.10 -17.27
C PHE A 213 -5.31 7.68 -18.67
N LYS A 214 -4.73 6.60 -19.20
CA LYS A 214 -4.96 6.05 -20.54
C LYS A 214 -6.38 5.54 -20.77
N ASN A 215 -7.12 5.24 -19.71
CA ASN A 215 -8.54 4.88 -19.76
C ASN A 215 -9.48 6.10 -19.90
N GLY A 216 -8.94 7.31 -20.07
CA GLY A 216 -9.72 8.54 -20.21
C GLY A 216 -10.17 9.16 -18.89
N THR A 217 -9.70 8.68 -17.73
CA THR A 217 -9.96 9.32 -16.43
C THR A 217 -8.80 10.21 -15.99
N TYR A 218 -9.05 11.16 -15.09
CA TYR A 218 -8.00 11.98 -14.46
C TYR A 218 -8.24 12.15 -12.96
N SER A 219 -7.18 12.45 -12.22
CA SER A 219 -7.23 12.89 -10.82
C SER A 219 -6.54 14.24 -10.67
N ARG A 220 -7.15 15.17 -9.94
CA ARG A 220 -6.68 16.54 -9.74
C ARG A 220 -6.67 16.90 -8.26
N ALA A 221 -5.63 17.59 -7.80
CA ALA A 221 -5.56 18.11 -6.44
C ALA A 221 -4.55 19.25 -6.30
N HIS A 222 -4.72 20.07 -5.25
CA HIS A 222 -3.72 21.05 -4.81
C HIS A 222 -2.81 20.38 -3.77
N ILE A 223 -1.53 20.20 -4.11
CA ILE A 223 -0.50 19.75 -3.17
C ILE A 223 -0.13 20.89 -2.25
N ILE A 224 -0.08 20.60 -0.95
CA ILE A 224 0.34 21.53 0.09
C ILE A 224 1.66 21.05 0.69
N ASN A 225 2.68 21.92 0.71
CA ASN A 225 3.88 21.75 1.53
C ASN A 225 3.61 22.30 2.94
N ASN A 226 3.27 21.41 3.86
CA ASN A 226 2.88 21.75 5.23
C ASN A 226 4.00 22.44 6.00
N HIS A 227 5.27 22.18 5.67
CA HIS A 227 6.41 22.80 6.35
C HIS A 227 6.53 24.28 5.95
N ILE A 228 6.40 24.59 4.67
CA ILE A 228 6.49 25.95 4.16
C ILE A 228 5.23 26.74 4.54
N LYS A 229 4.05 26.13 4.41
CA LYS A 229 2.78 26.73 4.85
C LYS A 229 2.86 27.15 6.31
N ALA A 230 3.25 26.23 7.20
CA ALA A 230 3.41 26.53 8.62
C ALA A 230 4.48 27.60 8.89
N ALA A 231 5.61 27.61 8.17
CA ALA A 231 6.63 28.63 8.35
C ALA A 231 6.11 30.04 7.98
N ILE A 232 5.37 30.17 6.87
CA ILE A 232 4.78 31.43 6.43
C ILE A 232 3.65 31.87 7.36
N GLU A 233 2.78 30.94 7.77
CA GLU A 233 1.71 31.20 8.74
C GLU A 233 2.27 31.57 10.12
N ARG A 234 3.42 31.02 10.51
CA ARG A 234 4.09 31.35 11.78
C ARG A 234 4.60 32.78 11.81
N CYS A 235 5.10 33.30 10.69
CA CYS A 235 5.40 34.73 10.57
C CYS A 235 4.16 35.60 10.81
N ARG A 236 2.94 35.03 10.71
CA ARG A 236 1.67 35.70 10.99
C ARG A 236 1.09 35.37 12.37
N ASN A 237 1.35 34.18 12.93
CA ASN A 237 0.92 33.73 14.27
C ASN A 237 1.78 32.57 14.82
N PRO A 238 2.43 32.68 16.00
CA PRO A 238 3.29 31.65 16.54
C PRO A 238 2.52 30.45 17.12
N LEU A 239 2.18 29.46 16.29
CA LEU A 239 1.66 28.16 16.72
C LEU A 239 2.74 27.05 16.65
N PRO A 240 2.66 26.01 17.50
CA PRO A 240 3.59 24.89 17.47
C PRO A 240 3.43 24.03 16.21
N LEU A 241 4.55 23.54 15.69
CA LEU A 241 4.63 22.65 14.54
C LEU A 241 4.11 21.25 14.89
N ASN A 242 2.81 21.03 14.82
CA ASN A 242 2.28 19.68 14.85
C ASN A 242 2.46 19.09 13.43
N LYS A 243 3.42 18.18 13.27
CA LYS A 243 3.73 17.56 11.97
C LYS A 243 3.51 16.07 12.06
N HIS A 244 2.65 15.57 11.20
CA HIS A 244 2.73 14.16 10.79
C HIS A 244 3.42 14.01 9.42
N PHE A 245 3.25 14.92 8.45
CA PHE A 245 3.84 14.74 7.10
C PHE A 245 4.18 16.05 6.34
N LYS A 246 5.26 16.02 5.54
CA LYS A 246 5.76 17.17 4.74
C LYS A 246 4.77 17.67 3.70
N PHE A 247 4.10 16.76 3.02
CA PHE A 247 3.13 17.08 1.98
C PHE A 247 1.75 16.49 2.30
N SER A 248 0.70 17.15 1.82
CA SER A 248 -0.69 16.68 1.80
C SER A 248 -1.39 17.21 0.55
N ILE A 249 -2.64 16.84 0.35
CA ILE A 249 -3.52 17.53 -0.61
C ILE A 249 -4.59 18.32 0.12
N GLN A 250 -5.00 19.44 -0.46
CA GLN A 250 -6.11 20.24 0.05
C GLN A 250 -7.38 19.36 0.15
N GLU A 251 -8.15 19.56 1.24
CA GLU A 251 -9.41 18.85 1.51
C GLU A 251 -9.30 17.31 1.58
N HIS A 252 -8.09 16.76 1.65
CA HIS A 252 -7.84 15.31 1.75
C HIS A 252 -8.51 14.46 0.65
N LYS A 253 -8.76 15.04 -0.53
CA LYS A 253 -9.47 14.34 -1.60
C LYS A 253 -8.96 14.69 -2.99
N TRP A 254 -8.88 13.67 -3.84
CA TRP A 254 -8.69 13.85 -5.28
C TRP A 254 -10.02 14.20 -5.95
N ILE A 255 -10.00 15.20 -6.82
CA ILE A 255 -11.09 15.46 -7.75
C ILE A 255 -10.88 14.53 -8.94
N GLU A 256 -11.81 13.59 -9.15
CA GLU A 256 -11.71 12.58 -10.19
C GLU A 256 -12.77 12.80 -11.26
N GLY A 257 -12.38 12.74 -12.53
CA GLY A 257 -13.29 12.93 -13.66
C GLY A 257 -12.80 12.27 -14.94
N THR A 258 -13.38 12.67 -16.06
CA THR A 258 -12.98 12.18 -17.40
C THR A 258 -12.29 13.27 -18.18
N TRP A 259 -11.39 12.89 -19.10
CA TRP A 259 -10.73 13.82 -19.97
C TRP A 259 -10.78 13.38 -21.43
N THR A 260 -10.79 14.36 -22.32
CA THR A 260 -10.58 14.18 -23.75
C THR A 260 -9.62 15.26 -24.24
N GLU A 261 -8.90 14.99 -25.33
CA GLU A 261 -7.96 15.95 -25.91
C GLU A 261 -8.15 16.02 -27.42
N SER A 262 -8.30 17.24 -27.93
CA SER A 262 -8.21 17.55 -29.36
C SER A 262 -6.82 18.07 -29.68
N SER A 263 -6.55 18.36 -30.97
CA SER A 263 -5.26 18.94 -31.38
C SER A 263 -4.91 20.27 -30.70
N LYS A 264 -5.92 21.00 -30.18
CA LYS A 264 -5.76 22.35 -29.61
C LYS A 264 -6.15 22.46 -28.14
N SER A 265 -6.91 21.51 -27.59
CA SER A 265 -7.51 21.67 -26.26
C SER A 265 -7.62 20.36 -25.50
N LEU A 266 -7.32 20.42 -24.22
CA LEU A 266 -7.66 19.42 -23.21
C LEU A 266 -8.99 19.82 -22.55
N TYR A 267 -9.90 18.85 -22.45
CA TYR A 267 -11.20 18.98 -21.80
C TYR A 267 -11.19 18.09 -20.56
N LEU A 268 -11.45 18.67 -19.39
CA LEU A 268 -11.59 17.96 -18.13
C LEU A 268 -13.04 18.09 -17.67
N ASN A 269 -13.74 16.97 -17.55
CA ASN A 269 -15.14 16.93 -17.16
C ASN A 269 -15.26 16.35 -15.75
N PHE A 270 -16.00 17.05 -14.88
CA PHE A 270 -16.27 16.64 -13.51
C PHE A 270 -17.70 16.98 -13.12
N SER A 271 -18.53 15.96 -12.84
CA SER A 271 -19.98 16.16 -12.65
C SER A 271 -20.57 17.04 -13.77
N ASN A 272 -21.19 18.17 -13.44
CA ASN A 272 -21.77 19.12 -14.40
C ASN A 272 -20.81 20.25 -14.83
N ASN A 273 -19.55 20.20 -14.39
CA ASN A 273 -18.55 21.24 -14.66
C ASN A 273 -17.52 20.76 -15.68
N ASN A 274 -17.25 21.60 -16.69
CA ASN A 274 -16.26 21.34 -17.71
C ASN A 274 -15.16 22.41 -17.68
N THR A 275 -13.92 21.98 -17.45
CA THR A 275 -12.73 22.84 -17.53
C THR A 275 -12.06 22.62 -18.88
N ILE A 276 -11.81 23.70 -19.62
CA ILE A 276 -11.09 23.65 -20.90
C ILE A 276 -9.72 24.27 -20.71
N ILE A 277 -8.67 23.53 -21.06
CA ILE A 277 -7.28 23.97 -21.00
C ILE A 277 -6.72 23.90 -22.42
N LYS A 278 -6.36 25.04 -22.99
CA LYS A 278 -5.84 25.12 -24.37
C LYS A 278 -4.38 24.71 -24.40
N ARG A 279 -3.96 24.01 -25.44
CA ARG A 279 -2.54 23.77 -25.70
C ARG A 279 -1.91 25.09 -26.14
N PHE A 280 -0.97 25.60 -25.35
CA PHE A 280 -0.29 26.87 -25.62
C PHE A 280 1.00 26.66 -26.40
N LYS A 281 1.82 25.70 -25.96
CA LYS A 281 3.05 25.23 -26.62
C LYS A 281 3.20 23.73 -26.39
N ASN A 282 4.24 23.12 -26.97
CA ASN A 282 4.61 21.75 -26.60
C ASN A 282 4.77 21.66 -25.09
N ASP A 283 4.11 20.68 -24.48
CA ASP A 283 4.15 20.41 -23.04
C ASP A 283 3.65 21.55 -22.12
N VAL A 284 3.02 22.59 -22.69
CA VAL A 284 2.45 23.72 -21.93
C VAL A 284 0.99 23.93 -22.30
N TYR A 285 0.16 23.94 -21.27
CA TYR A 285 -1.29 24.12 -21.37
C TYR A 285 -1.69 25.40 -20.63
N GLN A 286 -2.70 26.11 -21.12
CA GLN A 286 -3.17 27.37 -20.57
C GLN A 286 -4.68 27.35 -20.31
N THR A 287 -5.10 27.75 -19.11
CA THR A 287 -6.54 27.91 -18.77
C THR A 287 -7.10 29.20 -19.36
N LYS A 288 -8.43 29.40 -19.27
CA LYS A 288 -9.07 30.66 -19.71
C LYS A 288 -8.58 31.87 -18.91
N GLU A 289 -8.24 31.65 -17.64
CA GLU A 289 -7.71 32.61 -16.68
C GLU A 289 -6.19 32.84 -16.85
N GLN A 290 -5.62 32.39 -17.97
CA GLN A 290 -4.21 32.54 -18.34
C GLN A 290 -3.21 31.79 -17.43
N HIS A 291 -3.69 30.89 -16.57
CA HIS A 291 -2.82 30.05 -15.76
C HIS A 291 -2.13 28.98 -16.61
N LEU A 292 -0.84 28.76 -16.37
CA LEU A 292 -0.02 27.80 -17.11
C LEU A 292 0.18 26.49 -16.34
N PHE A 293 -0.06 25.39 -17.04
CA PHE A 293 0.29 24.04 -16.64
C PHE A 293 1.44 23.54 -17.51
N TYR A 294 2.39 22.89 -16.86
CA TYR A 294 3.56 22.29 -17.49
C TYR A 294 3.47 20.78 -17.36
N LYS A 295 3.71 20.05 -18.44
CA LYS A 295 3.84 18.60 -18.38
C LYS A 295 5.15 18.24 -17.69
N ILE A 296 5.10 17.29 -16.76
CA ILE A 296 6.29 16.73 -16.12
C ILE A 296 6.96 15.77 -17.11
N THR A 297 8.09 16.19 -17.67
CA THR A 297 8.88 15.39 -18.62
C THR A 297 10.12 14.74 -18.00
N ASN A 298 10.59 15.25 -16.85
CA ASN A 298 11.70 14.65 -16.12
C ASN A 298 11.27 13.28 -15.52
N PRO A 299 11.94 12.15 -15.88
CA PRO A 299 11.51 10.83 -15.44
C PRO A 299 11.53 10.63 -13.92
N GLY A 300 12.54 11.18 -13.23
CA GLY A 300 12.65 11.07 -11.77
C GLY A 300 11.55 11.85 -11.04
N LEU A 301 11.23 13.06 -11.52
CA LEU A 301 10.12 13.84 -10.96
C LEU A 301 8.77 13.17 -11.23
N LEU A 302 8.60 12.56 -12.41
CA LEU A 302 7.40 11.80 -12.74
C LEU A 302 7.23 10.61 -11.77
N GLU A 303 8.28 9.82 -11.57
CA GLU A 303 8.28 8.69 -10.62
C GLU A 303 7.90 9.16 -9.20
N VAL A 304 8.55 10.20 -8.68
CA VAL A 304 8.24 10.77 -7.35
C VAL A 304 6.80 11.25 -7.26
N THR A 305 6.27 11.86 -8.32
CA THR A 305 4.88 12.38 -8.35
C THR A 305 3.87 11.24 -8.35
N LEU A 306 4.13 10.16 -9.09
CA LEU A 306 3.27 8.98 -9.09
C LEU A 306 3.31 8.29 -7.72
N PHE A 307 4.50 8.17 -7.10
CA PHE A 307 4.63 7.64 -5.74
C PHE A 307 3.82 8.47 -4.74
N PHE A 308 3.92 9.79 -4.83
CA PHE A 308 3.14 10.72 -4.03
C PHE A 308 1.63 10.49 -4.20
N TYR A 309 1.14 10.38 -5.44
CA TYR A 309 -0.28 10.10 -5.73
C TYR A 309 -0.74 8.84 -5.01
N ASN A 310 -0.01 7.73 -5.15
CA ASN A 310 -0.40 6.46 -4.56
C ASN A 310 -0.41 6.51 -3.03
N GLN A 311 0.65 7.05 -2.42
CA GLN A 311 0.78 7.13 -0.97
C GLN A 311 -0.29 8.04 -0.36
N ILE A 312 -0.54 9.21 -0.96
CA ILE A 312 -1.52 10.16 -0.45
C ILE A 312 -2.95 9.63 -0.60
N SER A 313 -3.26 8.92 -1.68
CA SER A 313 -4.60 8.34 -1.84
C SER A 313 -4.96 7.40 -0.69
N ASN A 314 -4.05 6.49 -0.29
CA ASN A 314 -4.29 5.63 0.86
C ASN A 314 -4.19 6.37 2.19
N ARG A 315 -3.23 7.30 2.32
CA ARG A 315 -3.07 8.08 3.55
C ARG A 315 -4.31 8.92 3.85
N ASN A 316 -5.00 9.48 2.86
CA ASN A 316 -6.23 10.23 3.10
C ASN A 316 -7.32 9.36 3.71
N ILE A 317 -7.40 8.08 3.33
CA ILE A 317 -8.33 7.10 3.92
C ILE A 317 -7.91 6.81 5.38
N MET A 318 -6.61 6.65 5.65
CA MET A 318 -6.10 6.51 7.02
C MET A 318 -6.41 7.73 7.88
N ASP A 319 -6.16 8.94 7.36
CA ASP A 319 -6.43 10.20 8.05
C ASP A 319 -7.95 10.35 8.30
N GLU A 320 -8.81 9.97 7.35
CA GLU A 320 -10.27 9.89 7.52
C GLU A 320 -10.64 8.94 8.67
N ASN A 321 -10.04 7.76 8.73
CA ASN A 321 -10.28 6.78 9.80
C ASN A 321 -9.88 7.33 11.16
N LEU A 322 -8.71 7.96 11.27
CA LEU A 322 -8.22 8.58 12.49
C LEU A 322 -9.14 9.72 12.96
N MET A 323 -9.50 10.65 12.06
CA MET A 323 -10.36 11.80 12.38
C MET A 323 -11.73 11.36 12.88
N ASN A 324 -12.30 10.31 12.27
CA ASN A 324 -13.61 9.79 12.62
C ASN A 324 -13.57 8.70 13.70
N LYS A 325 -12.39 8.37 14.25
CA LYS A 325 -12.18 7.24 15.18
C LYS A 325 -12.78 5.93 14.66
N ARG A 326 -12.68 5.70 13.33
CA ARG A 326 -13.15 4.49 12.67
C ARG A 326 -12.11 3.38 12.83
N PHE A 327 -12.25 2.58 13.88
CA PHE A 327 -11.34 1.46 14.17
C PHE A 327 -11.74 0.14 13.51
N LYS A 328 -13.00 0.02 13.07
CA LYS A 328 -13.52 -1.10 12.30
C LYS A 328 -13.92 -0.64 10.90
N VAL A 329 -13.50 -1.38 9.87
CA VAL A 329 -13.71 -1.05 8.45
C VAL A 329 -14.40 -2.20 7.71
N ASN A 330 -14.55 -2.13 6.38
CA ASN A 330 -15.11 -3.20 5.53
C ASN A 330 -16.50 -3.68 5.98
N ASP A 331 -17.49 -2.78 6.02
CA ASP A 331 -18.86 -3.12 6.41
C ASP A 331 -19.38 -4.30 5.56
N GLY A 332 -19.76 -5.39 6.24
CA GLY A 332 -20.15 -6.65 5.60
C GLY A 332 -19.06 -7.72 5.51
N GLY A 333 -17.83 -7.44 5.94
CA GLY A 333 -16.70 -8.39 6.01
C GLY A 333 -15.57 -8.08 5.05
N TYR A 334 -14.41 -8.71 5.26
CA TYR A 334 -13.16 -8.48 4.53
C TYR A 334 -12.65 -9.76 3.85
N GLY A 335 -11.76 -9.62 2.86
CA GLY A 335 -11.08 -10.70 2.17
C GLY A 335 -12.02 -11.57 1.32
N LYS A 336 -13.17 -11.02 0.91
CA LYS A 336 -14.18 -11.77 0.15
C LYS A 336 -13.71 -12.05 -1.27
N GLY A 337 -13.79 -13.30 -1.68
CA GLY A 337 -13.51 -13.71 -3.05
C GLY A 337 -13.57 -15.22 -3.17
N LYS A 338 -13.64 -15.72 -4.40
CA LYS A 338 -13.49 -17.13 -4.68
C LYS A 338 -12.01 -17.48 -4.74
N TYR A 339 -11.69 -18.64 -4.22
CA TYR A 339 -10.37 -19.22 -4.35
C TYR A 339 -10.50 -20.71 -4.65
N VAL A 340 -9.47 -21.24 -5.30
CA VAL A 340 -9.24 -22.67 -5.41
C VAL A 340 -8.09 -23.04 -4.49
N THR A 341 -8.26 -24.13 -3.77
CA THR A 341 -7.15 -24.77 -3.06
C THR A 341 -6.45 -25.65 -4.08
N TYR A 342 -5.13 -25.54 -4.17
CA TYR A 342 -4.38 -26.59 -4.85
C TYR A 342 -4.25 -27.77 -3.90
N THR A 343 -5.21 -28.68 -3.98
CA THR A 343 -5.10 -30.00 -3.37
C THR A 343 -4.60 -30.99 -4.42
N LEU A 344 -3.96 -32.06 -3.94
CA LEU A 344 -3.63 -33.23 -4.75
C LEU A 344 -4.85 -33.76 -5.52
#